data_AF-A0A3A2ZMI9-F1
#
_entry.id   AF-A0A3A2ZMI9-F1
#
_cell.length_a   1.000
_cell.length_b   1.000
_cell.length_c   1.000
_cell.angle_alpha   90.00
_cell.angle_beta   90.00
_cell.angle_gamma   90.00
#
_symmetry.space_group_name_H-M   'P 1'
#
loop_
_entity.id
_entity.type
_entity.pdbx_description
1 polymer ?
#
loop_
_entity_poly.entity_id
_entity_poly.type
_entity_poly.pdbx_seq_one_letter_code
_entity_poly.pdbx_strand_id
1 'polypeptide(L)' 'DVAAGIAILNEAGGLVTTANPPENPETDPIEDVRLGSRLYLAIRPAGPSETETGRQTQERTVREVWRRVRHLEYTRPGA' A
#
# COMPACT_ATOMS: atom_id res chain seq x y z
N ASP A 1 7.15 -13.78 -9.20
CA ASP A 1 6.13 -14.05 -8.17
C ASP A 1 5.44 -12.78 -7.67
N VAL A 2 6.16 -11.85 -7.03
CA VAL A 2 5.55 -10.61 -6.52
C VAL A 2 4.81 -9.80 -7.60
N ALA A 3 5.43 -9.63 -8.79
CA ALA A 3 4.79 -8.90 -9.89
C ALA A 3 3.47 -9.54 -10.35
N ALA A 4 3.40 -10.88 -10.38
CA ALA A 4 2.17 -11.59 -10.74
C ALA A 4 1.09 -11.40 -9.67
N GLY A 5 1.46 -11.42 -8.39
CA GLY A 5 0.54 -11.12 -7.29
C GLY A 5 -0.01 -9.70 -7.34
N ILE A 6 0.85 -8.72 -7.65
CA ILE A 6 0.43 -7.31 -7.82
C ILE A 6 -0.53 -7.16 -9.01
N ALA A 7 -0.26 -7.83 -10.13
CA ALA A 7 -1.15 -7.79 -11.29
C ALA A 7 -2.56 -8.30 -10.92
N ILE A 8 -2.66 -9.47 -10.27
CA ILE A 8 -3.95 -10.03 -9.82
C ILE A 8 -4.66 -9.07 -8.87
N LEU A 9 -3.94 -8.50 -7.91
CA LEU A 9 -4.50 -7.57 -6.95
C LEU A 9 -5.06 -6.32 -7.64
N ASN A 10 -4.32 -5.74 -8.59
CA ASN A 10 -4.74 -4.56 -9.33
C ASN A 10 -5.96 -4.83 -10.19
N GLU A 11 -5.98 -5.96 -10.93
CA GLU A 11 -7.14 -6.38 -11.73
C GLU A 11 -8.39 -6.60 -10.87
N ALA A 12 -8.22 -7.06 -9.62
CA ALA A 12 -9.33 -7.20 -8.69
C ALA A 12 -9.84 -5.86 -8.10
N GLY A 13 -9.16 -4.74 -8.37
CA GLY A 13 -9.46 -3.43 -7.78
C GLY A 13 -8.76 -3.15 -6.45
N GLY A 14 -7.66 -3.85 -6.17
CA GLY A 14 -6.85 -3.66 -4.97
C GLY A 14 -6.04 -2.36 -4.99
N LEU A 15 -5.20 -2.20 -3.96
CA LEU A 15 -4.24 -1.12 -3.83
C LEU A 15 -2.90 -1.72 -3.43
N VAL A 16 -1.81 -1.26 -4.04
CA VAL A 16 -0.47 -1.59 -3.58
C VAL A 16 0.39 -0.34 -3.45
N THR A 17 1.03 -0.18 -2.29
CA THR A 17 1.93 0.94 -1.98
C THR A 17 3.16 0.42 -1.24
N THR A 18 4.01 1.32 -0.74
CA THR A 18 5.17 0.99 0.08
C THR A 18 4.77 0.54 1.49
N ALA A 19 5.54 -0.40 2.05
CA ALA A 19 5.37 -0.84 3.44
C ALA A 19 5.76 0.24 4.46
N ASN A 20 6.78 1.04 4.13
CA ASN A 20 7.22 2.12 5.00
C ASN A 20 6.34 3.35 4.80
N PRO A 21 5.89 3.99 5.91
CA PRO A 21 5.15 5.24 5.83
C PRO A 21 5.99 6.37 5.20
N PRO A 22 5.34 7.35 4.54
CA PRO A 22 5.98 8.62 4.19
C PRO A 22 6.22 9.48 5.45
N GLU A 23 6.77 10.68 5.28
CA GLU A 23 7.06 11.59 6.39
C GLU A 23 5.79 11.99 7.15
N ASN A 24 4.70 12.28 6.43
CA ASN A 24 3.39 12.60 7.01
C ASN A 24 2.32 11.59 6.56
N PRO A 25 2.17 10.45 7.27
CA PRO A 25 1.29 9.36 6.84
C PRO A 25 -0.20 9.70 6.78
N GLU A 26 -0.63 10.79 7.39
CA GLU A 26 -2.03 11.22 7.41
C GLU A 26 -2.39 12.06 6.17
N THR A 27 -1.43 12.79 5.61
CA THR A 27 -1.69 13.80 4.58
C THR A 27 -0.97 13.54 3.27
N ASP A 28 0.20 12.89 3.33
CA ASP A 28 0.99 12.62 2.13
C ASP A 28 0.24 11.65 1.19
N PRO A 29 0.48 11.76 -0.12
CA PRO A 29 -0.14 10.89 -1.12
C PRO A 29 0.28 9.43 -0.90
N ILE A 30 -0.66 8.52 -1.20
CA ILE A 30 -0.38 7.08 -1.24
C ILE A 30 0.14 6.77 -2.64
N GLU A 31 1.46 6.75 -2.77
CA GLU A 31 2.15 6.50 -4.05
C GLU A 31 2.11 5.02 -4.43
N ASP A 32 2.06 4.76 -5.74
CA ASP A 32 2.20 3.42 -6.28
C ASP A 32 3.59 2.85 -6.00
N VAL A 33 3.65 1.55 -5.72
CA VAL A 33 4.92 0.90 -5.43
C VAL A 33 5.75 0.68 -6.71
N ARG A 34 7.08 0.83 -6.58
CA ARG A 34 8.02 0.40 -7.61
C ARG A 34 8.32 -1.09 -7.50
N LEU A 35 8.20 -1.83 -8.61
CA LEU A 35 8.64 -3.22 -8.68
C LEU A 35 10.15 -3.32 -8.36
N GLY A 36 10.53 -4.32 -7.58
CA GLY A 36 11.89 -4.50 -7.08
C GLY A 36 12.22 -3.83 -5.74
N SER A 37 11.32 -3.03 -5.15
CA SER A 37 11.52 -2.39 -3.82
C SER A 37 11.64 -3.38 -2.66
N ARG A 38 11.01 -4.57 -2.77
CA ARG A 38 10.79 -5.56 -1.69
C ARG A 38 9.99 -5.07 -0.47
N LEU A 39 9.64 -3.78 -0.42
CA LEU A 39 8.76 -3.19 0.58
C LEU A 39 7.41 -2.93 -0.07
N TYR A 40 6.44 -3.79 0.25
CA TYR A 40 5.10 -3.77 -0.32
C TYR A 40 4.05 -3.79 0.78
N LEU A 41 3.05 -2.92 0.67
CA LEU A 41 1.81 -2.99 1.41
C LEU A 41 0.68 -3.17 0.40
N ALA A 42 0.06 -4.35 0.43
CA ALA A 42 -1.02 -4.73 -0.46
C ALA A 42 -2.35 -4.76 0.30
N ILE A 43 -3.33 -3.98 -0.15
CA ILE A 43 -4.68 -3.94 0.40
C ILE A 43 -5.64 -4.52 -0.64
N ARG A 44 -6.39 -5.54 -0.23
CA ARG A 44 -7.44 -6.15 -1.05
C ARG A 44 -8.51 -5.13 -1.45
N PRO A 45 -9.31 -5.40 -2.51
CA PRO A 45 -10.47 -4.59 -2.84
C PRO A 45 -11.40 -4.45 -1.62
N ALA A 46 -11.92 -3.26 -1.41
CA ALA A 46 -12.93 -2.98 -0.39
C ALA A 46 -14.20 -2.46 -1.05
N GLY A 47 -15.35 -2.84 -0.50
CA GLY A 47 -16.63 -2.24 -0.86
C GLY A 47 -16.79 -0.86 -0.22
N PRO A 48 -17.73 -0.04 -0.71
CA PRO A 48 -18.06 1.23 -0.07
C PRO A 48 -18.73 1.02 1.29
N SER A 49 -18.69 2.04 2.12
CA SER A 49 -19.52 2.18 3.33
C SER A 49 -20.57 3.27 3.13
N GLU A 50 -21.33 3.60 4.17
CA GLU A 50 -22.29 4.72 4.13
C GLU A 50 -21.61 6.08 3.87
N THR A 51 -20.32 6.22 4.22
CA THR A 51 -19.60 7.51 4.18
C THR A 51 -18.33 7.48 3.33
N GLU A 52 -17.85 6.31 2.91
CA GLU A 52 -16.60 6.14 2.16
C GLU A 52 -16.83 5.32 0.89
N THR A 53 -16.20 5.73 -0.21
CA THR A 53 -15.99 4.86 -1.38
C THR A 53 -15.06 3.70 -1.03
N GLY A 54 -15.09 2.63 -1.83
CA GLY A 54 -14.17 1.50 -1.65
C GLY A 54 -12.70 1.91 -1.65
N ARG A 55 -12.30 2.85 -2.53
CA ARG A 55 -10.94 3.41 -2.57
C ARG A 55 -10.59 4.15 -1.28
N GLN A 56 -11.48 5.01 -0.78
CA GLN A 56 -11.26 5.73 0.48
C GLN A 56 -11.10 4.77 1.66
N THR A 57 -11.89 3.71 1.74
CA THR A 57 -11.72 2.68 2.78
C THR A 57 -10.37 1.94 2.66
N GLN A 58 -9.89 1.67 1.43
CA GLN A 58 -8.55 1.11 1.22
C GLN A 58 -7.45 2.07 1.71
N GLU A 59 -7.53 3.34 1.32
CA GLU A 59 -6.57 4.37 1.73
C GLU A 59 -6.57 4.58 3.25
N ARG A 60 -7.73 4.62 3.89
CA ARG A 60 -7.83 4.64 5.36
C ARG A 60 -7.14 3.44 5.98
N THR A 61 -7.32 2.25 5.40
CA THR A 61 -6.64 1.03 5.87
C THR A 61 -5.12 1.15 5.74
N VAL A 62 -4.61 1.69 4.63
CA VAL A 62 -3.18 1.98 4.47
C VAL A 62 -2.68 2.88 5.59
N ARG A 63 -3.34 4.01 5.82
CA ARG A 63 -2.93 4.99 6.84
C ARG A 63 -2.96 4.40 8.25
N GLU A 64 -3.97 3.60 8.57
CA GLU A 64 -4.04 2.90 9.86
C GLU A 64 -2.92 1.86 10.04
N VAL A 65 -2.49 1.18 8.97
CA VAL A 65 -1.32 0.29 9.01
C VAL A 65 -0.05 1.11 9.24
N TRP A 66 0.18 2.15 8.43
CA TRP A 66 1.33 3.05 8.55
C TRP A 66 1.49 3.67 9.94
N ARG A 67 0.38 3.99 10.60
CA ARG A 67 0.38 4.52 11.99
C ARG A 67 0.94 3.53 13.03
N ARG A 68 0.90 2.22 12.75
CA ARG A 68 1.20 1.16 13.74
C ARG A 68 2.49 0.41 13.43
N VAL A 69 2.91 0.37 12.17
CA VAL A 69 4.14 -0.32 11.78
C VAL A 69 5.38 0.44 12.26
N ARG A 70 6.49 -0.29 12.33
CA ARG A 70 7.83 0.28 12.51
C ARG A 70 8.50 0.38 11.16
N HIS A 71 9.30 1.41 10.98
CA HIS A 71 10.09 1.59 9.76
C HIS A 71 11.01 0.39 9.56
N LEU A 72 10.98 -0.18 8.35
CA LEU A 72 11.83 -1.29 7.96
C LEU A 72 13.08 -0.76 7.26
N GLU A 73 14.24 -1.03 7.82
CA GLU A 73 15.50 -0.78 7.13
C GLU A 73 15.74 -1.89 6.11
N TYR A 74 15.56 -1.56 4.84
CA TYR A 74 15.84 -2.47 3.74
C TYR A 74 16.55 -1.75 2.60
N THR A 75 17.75 -2.22 2.30
CA THR A 75 18.51 -1.83 1.10
C THR A 75 18.60 -3.05 0.20
N ARG A 76 18.25 -2.89 -1.08
CA ARG A 76 18.39 -3.98 -2.05
C ARG A 76 19.89 -4.25 -2.27
N PRO A 77 20.37 -5.50 -2.09
CA PRO A 77 21.74 -5.84 -2.43
C PRO A 77 22.00 -5.59 -3.92
N GLY A 78 23.01 -4.78 -4.23
CA GLY A 78 23.40 -4.41 -5.59
C GLY A 78 22.59 -3.29 -6.26
N ALA A 79 21.84 -2.51 -5.48
CA ALA A 79 21.28 -1.22 -5.93
C ALA A 79 22.26 -0.06 -5.70
#